data_AF-A0A225DTF6-F1
#
_entry.id   AF-A0A225DTF6-F1
#
_cell.length_a   1.000
_cell.length_b   1.000
_cell.length_c   1.000
_cell.angle_alpha   90.00
_cell.angle_beta   90.00
_cell.angle_gamma   90.00
#
_symmetry.space_group_name_H-M   'P 1'
#
loop_
_entity.id
_entity.type
_entity.pdbx_description
1 polymer ?
#
loop_
_entity_poly.entity_id
_entity_poly.type
_entity_poly.pdbx_seq_one_letter_code
_entity_poly.pdbx_strand_id
1 'polypeptide(L)'
;MTAIEVTVTPIDDNQVDGNQTVVEALTGLSSNQRYTISGTAVTDTITETLATAWITADENAVKFGPGGLTSGYFTIHRSYSSGTIAVAYGPPTGSAVQGTNYSSPLGGTQTVTFTPGVTAIEVTVTPIDDNQADGNQTVIEALTGLSSNQRYTISGPAATDTIQEIRPRPGSRPTRTPSSSGRAG
;
A
#
# COMPACT_ATOMS: atom_id res chain seq x y z
N MET A 1 14.35 47.24 1.37
CA MET A 1 13.44 46.16 0.93
C MET A 1 12.58 46.71 -0.19
N THR A 2 12.39 45.98 -1.30
CA THR A 2 11.67 46.44 -2.50
C THR A 2 10.46 45.57 -2.86
N ALA A 3 10.11 44.60 -2.01
CA ALA A 3 8.94 43.75 -2.19
C ALA A 3 8.33 43.37 -0.84
N ILE A 4 7.02 43.12 -0.85
CA ILE A 4 6.26 42.47 0.21
C ILE A 4 5.58 41.27 -0.46
N GLU A 5 5.68 40.10 0.16
CA GLU A 5 5.00 38.90 -0.32
C GLU A 5 3.57 38.84 0.23
N VAL A 6 2.63 38.47 -0.64
CA VAL A 6 1.27 38.11 -0.27
C VAL A 6 1.15 36.60 -0.42
N THR A 7 0.83 35.90 0.66
CA THR A 7 0.75 34.44 0.66
C THR A 7 -0.69 33.98 0.43
N VAL A 8 -0.91 33.17 -0.60
CA VAL A 8 -2.13 32.38 -0.77
C VAL A 8 -1.92 31.06 -0.02
N THR A 9 -2.80 30.76 0.95
CA THR A 9 -2.77 29.48 1.68
C THR A 9 -3.97 28.65 1.26
N PRO A 10 -3.78 27.54 0.53
CA PRO A 10 -4.86 26.64 0.17
C PRO A 10 -5.50 25.98 1.40
N ILE A 11 -6.79 25.65 1.30
CA ILE A 11 -7.52 24.87 2.30
C ILE A 11 -7.91 23.56 1.64
N ASP A 12 -7.54 22.43 2.25
CA ASP A 12 -8.03 21.10 1.86
C ASP A 12 -9.40 20.89 2.50
N ASP A 13 -10.46 21.04 1.71
CA ASP A 13 -11.85 20.86 2.11
C ASP A 13 -12.37 19.43 1.85
N ASN A 14 -11.49 18.53 1.40
CA ASN A 14 -11.79 17.15 1.12
C ASN A 14 -12.86 16.93 0.02
N GLN A 15 -13.05 17.90 -0.89
CA GLN A 15 -13.85 17.76 -2.10
C GLN A 15 -12.96 17.66 -3.35
N VAL A 16 -13.53 17.21 -4.47
CA VAL A 16 -12.84 17.19 -5.77
C VAL A 16 -13.45 18.25 -6.66
N ASP A 17 -12.84 19.43 -6.63
CA ASP A 17 -13.37 20.60 -7.32
C ASP A 17 -12.48 21.04 -8.50
N GLY A 18 -11.38 20.32 -8.73
CA GLY A 18 -10.37 20.66 -9.74
C GLY A 18 -9.56 21.89 -9.35
N ASN A 19 -8.63 22.29 -10.24
CA ASN A 19 -7.78 23.45 -9.98
C ASN A 19 -8.63 24.73 -9.85
N GLN A 20 -8.33 25.53 -8.83
CA GLN A 20 -8.96 26.83 -8.56
C GLN A 20 -7.96 27.96 -8.77
N THR A 21 -8.45 29.18 -8.94
CA THR A 21 -7.59 30.36 -9.14
C THR A 21 -7.88 31.45 -8.14
N VAL A 22 -6.84 32.14 -7.69
CA VAL A 22 -6.94 33.40 -6.95
C VAL A 22 -6.38 34.50 -7.84
N VAL A 23 -7.05 35.65 -7.89
CA VAL A 23 -6.68 36.77 -8.75
C VAL A 23 -6.48 38.02 -7.90
N GLU A 24 -5.27 38.53 -7.88
CA GLU A 24 -4.87 39.70 -7.09
C GLU A 24 -4.48 40.87 -7.98
N ALA A 25 -4.91 42.07 -7.60
CA ALA A 25 -4.53 43.31 -8.24
C ALA A 25 -4.25 44.40 -7.21
N LEU A 26 -3.27 45.27 -7.50
CA LEU A 26 -3.12 46.52 -6.77
C LEU A 26 -4.24 47.47 -7.24
N THR A 27 -5.12 47.89 -6.32
CA THR A 27 -6.30 48.70 -6.63
C THR A 27 -6.15 50.18 -6.29
N GLY A 28 -5.13 50.54 -5.50
CA GLY A 28 -4.91 51.91 -5.10
C GLY A 28 -3.60 52.12 -4.34
N LEU A 29 -3.19 53.37 -4.26
CA LEU A 29 -2.06 53.82 -3.46
C LEU A 29 -2.59 54.72 -2.35
N SER A 30 -1.98 54.65 -1.16
CA SER A 30 -2.11 55.76 -0.19
C SER A 30 -1.66 57.06 -0.87
N SER A 31 -2.17 58.22 -0.44
CA SER A 31 -2.17 59.54 -1.11
C SER A 31 -0.81 60.12 -1.60
N ASN A 32 0.29 59.38 -1.52
CA ASN A 32 1.60 59.72 -2.08
C ASN A 32 1.63 59.68 -3.62
N GLN A 33 1.59 60.86 -4.24
CA GLN A 33 1.60 61.08 -5.69
C GLN A 33 2.92 60.72 -6.42
N ARG A 34 3.87 60.03 -5.78
CA ARG A 34 5.17 59.69 -6.39
C ARG A 34 5.22 58.31 -7.07
N TYR A 35 4.19 57.48 -6.85
CA TYR A 35 4.11 56.15 -7.42
C TYR A 35 2.86 56.02 -8.29
N THR A 36 2.94 55.18 -9.32
CA THR A 36 1.81 54.73 -10.12
C THR A 36 1.74 53.21 -10.03
N ILE A 37 0.52 52.67 -10.14
CA ILE A 37 0.35 51.22 -10.30
C ILE A 37 0.57 50.90 -11.77
N SER A 38 1.51 49.99 -12.04
CA SER A 38 1.76 49.43 -13.36
C SER A 38 1.66 47.90 -13.28
N GLY A 39 1.17 47.27 -14.35
CA GLY A 39 0.91 45.83 -14.40
C GLY A 39 -0.57 45.48 -14.42
N THR A 40 -0.87 44.23 -14.72
CA THR A 40 -2.23 43.68 -14.66
C THR A 40 -2.44 42.91 -13.37
N ALA A 41 -3.67 42.49 -13.10
CA ALA A 41 -3.91 41.46 -12.11
C ALA A 41 -3.02 40.23 -12.40
N VAL A 42 -2.57 39.59 -11.34
CA VAL A 42 -1.84 38.32 -11.39
C VAL A 42 -2.80 37.21 -10.99
N THR A 43 -2.51 36.00 -11.42
CA THR A 43 -3.31 34.81 -11.10
C THR A 43 -2.42 33.79 -10.45
N ASP A 44 -2.81 33.36 -9.25
CA ASP A 44 -2.29 32.18 -8.59
C ASP A 44 -3.23 30.99 -8.86
N THR A 45 -2.67 29.78 -8.98
CA THR A 45 -3.43 28.56 -9.23
C THR A 45 -3.28 27.61 -8.06
N ILE A 46 -4.39 27.36 -7.37
CA ILE A 46 -4.51 26.28 -6.40
C ILE A 46 -4.70 24.99 -7.18
N THR A 47 -3.70 24.12 -7.14
CA THR A 47 -3.71 22.85 -7.86
C THR A 47 -4.42 21.78 -7.02
N GLU A 48 -5.39 21.11 -7.63
CA GLU A 48 -6.04 19.94 -7.04
C GLU A 48 -5.23 18.68 -7.39
N THR A 49 -4.93 17.85 -6.38
CA THR A 49 -4.20 16.60 -6.58
C THR A 49 -5.02 15.45 -6.00
N LEU A 50 -5.44 14.53 -6.88
CA LEU A 50 -6.19 13.36 -6.46
C LEU A 50 -5.37 12.49 -5.51
N ALA A 51 -6.04 11.96 -4.50
CA ALA A 51 -5.49 10.97 -3.61
C ALA A 51 -5.42 9.60 -4.31
N THR A 52 -4.53 8.74 -3.82
CA THR A 52 -4.36 7.38 -4.34
C THR A 52 -4.49 6.35 -3.23
N ALA A 53 -4.99 5.18 -3.59
CA ALA A 53 -4.93 3.96 -2.79
C ALA A 53 -4.20 2.87 -3.59
N TRP A 54 -3.39 2.06 -2.91
CA TRP A 54 -2.64 0.97 -3.54
C TRP A 54 -2.45 -0.19 -2.56
N ILE A 55 -1.98 -1.34 -3.06
CA ILE A 55 -1.71 -2.52 -2.25
C ILE A 55 -0.28 -3.01 -2.50
N THR A 56 0.40 -3.45 -1.44
CA THR A 56 1.72 -4.10 -1.49
C THR A 56 1.67 -5.46 -0.81
N ALA A 57 2.59 -6.35 -1.17
CA ALA A 57 2.88 -7.56 -0.40
C ALA A 57 4.19 -7.30 0.35
N ASP A 58 4.14 -7.34 1.67
CA ASP A 58 5.23 -6.86 2.51
C ASP A 58 6.03 -8.01 3.12
N GLU A 59 5.38 -9.15 3.37
CA GLU A 59 6.01 -10.35 3.90
C GLU A 59 5.32 -11.60 3.37
N ASN A 60 6.10 -12.61 2.99
CA ASN A 60 5.59 -13.87 2.48
C ASN A 60 5.21 -14.81 3.62
N ALA A 61 4.11 -15.55 3.46
CA ALA A 61 3.76 -16.62 4.38
C ALA A 61 4.70 -17.83 4.26
N VAL A 62 4.83 -18.63 5.32
CA VAL A 62 5.52 -19.93 5.31
C VAL A 62 4.54 -20.99 5.80
N LYS A 63 4.16 -21.94 4.93
CA LYS A 63 3.31 -23.07 5.34
C LYS A 63 4.10 -24.21 5.99
N PHE A 64 5.36 -24.36 5.63
CA PHE A 64 6.24 -25.39 6.18
C PHE A 64 7.71 -24.94 6.09
N GLY A 65 8.47 -25.09 7.18
CA GLY A 65 9.88 -24.69 7.21
C GLY A 65 10.55 -24.89 8.56
N PRO A 66 11.88 -24.69 8.65
CA PRO A 66 12.63 -24.85 9.90
C PRO A 66 12.20 -23.87 11.00
N GLY A 67 11.63 -22.72 10.62
CA GLY A 67 11.05 -21.74 11.55
C GLY A 67 9.60 -22.02 11.94
N GLY A 68 8.99 -23.08 11.42
CA GLY A 68 7.56 -23.35 11.58
C GLY A 68 6.68 -22.53 10.64
N LEU A 69 5.38 -22.56 10.90
CA LEU A 69 4.36 -21.85 10.13
C LEU A 69 4.35 -20.36 10.52
N THR A 70 4.41 -19.47 9.53
CA THR A 70 4.34 -18.02 9.73
C THR A 70 3.37 -17.37 8.75
N SER A 71 2.67 -16.34 9.21
CA SER A 71 1.79 -15.53 8.35
C SER A 71 2.59 -14.66 7.38
N GLY A 72 1.97 -14.36 6.24
CA GLY A 72 2.36 -13.28 5.34
C GLY A 72 1.40 -12.10 5.47
N TYR A 73 1.70 -11.01 4.77
CA TYR A 73 0.93 -9.77 4.86
C TYR A 73 0.89 -9.03 3.52
N PHE A 74 -0.32 -8.65 3.12
CA PHE A 74 -0.52 -7.51 2.24
C PHE A 74 -0.73 -6.25 3.08
N THR A 75 -0.35 -5.10 2.55
CA THR A 75 -0.73 -3.80 3.14
C THR A 75 -1.45 -2.97 2.10
N ILE A 76 -2.65 -2.52 2.47
CA ILE A 76 -3.41 -1.54 1.71
C ILE A 76 -3.02 -0.16 2.25
N HIS A 77 -2.70 0.75 1.33
CA HIS A 77 -2.22 2.09 1.63
C HIS A 77 -3.13 3.16 1.04
N ARG A 78 -3.03 4.38 1.58
CA ARG A 78 -3.61 5.59 0.99
C ARG A 78 -2.67 6.80 1.15
N SER A 79 -2.69 7.74 0.19
CA SER A 79 -1.74 8.87 0.16
C SER A 79 -2.13 10.04 1.08
N TYR A 80 -3.39 10.16 1.45
CA TYR A 80 -3.88 11.17 2.40
C TYR A 80 -4.54 10.49 3.60
N SER A 81 -4.43 11.10 4.78
CA SER A 81 -5.00 10.58 6.03
C SER A 81 -6.33 11.26 6.41
N SER A 82 -6.78 12.24 5.63
CA SER A 82 -8.03 12.96 5.87
C SER A 82 -9.24 12.10 5.52
N GLY A 83 -10.31 12.29 6.28
CA GLY A 83 -11.60 11.63 6.06
C GLY A 83 -11.57 10.11 6.19
N THR A 84 -12.74 9.52 5.96
CA THR A 84 -12.97 8.08 5.95
C THR A 84 -13.08 7.60 4.50
N ILE A 85 -12.42 6.50 4.16
CA ILE A 85 -12.63 5.80 2.89
C ILE A 85 -12.76 4.30 3.12
N ALA A 86 -13.63 3.65 2.35
CA ALA A 86 -13.65 2.20 2.25
C ALA A 86 -12.92 1.77 0.97
N VAL A 87 -12.06 0.77 1.08
CA VAL A 87 -11.28 0.21 -0.02
C VAL A 87 -11.65 -1.26 -0.17
N ALA A 88 -12.17 -1.62 -1.34
CA ALA A 88 -12.49 -2.99 -1.69
C ALA A 88 -11.28 -3.66 -2.36
N TYR A 89 -11.02 -4.92 -2.00
CA TYR A 89 -9.95 -5.75 -2.54
C TYR A 89 -10.42 -7.18 -2.78
N GLY A 90 -9.71 -7.92 -3.63
CA GLY A 90 -10.06 -9.27 -4.05
C GLY A 90 -11.23 -9.33 -5.04
N PRO A 91 -11.70 -10.53 -5.44
CA PRO A 91 -11.38 -11.83 -4.85
C PRO A 91 -9.91 -12.27 -5.01
N PRO A 92 -9.35 -13.02 -4.04
CA PRO A 92 -7.99 -13.53 -4.17
C PRO A 92 -7.84 -14.42 -5.41
N THR A 93 -6.72 -14.27 -6.11
CA THR A 93 -6.33 -15.11 -7.25
C THR A 93 -4.94 -15.72 -7.01
N GLY A 94 -4.37 -16.41 -8.01
CA GLY A 94 -3.08 -17.10 -7.89
C GLY A 94 -3.21 -18.62 -7.92
N SER A 95 -2.14 -19.32 -7.54
CA SER A 95 -2.12 -20.79 -7.54
C SER A 95 -2.60 -21.40 -6.23
N ALA A 96 -2.56 -20.66 -5.13
CA ALA A 96 -3.01 -21.13 -3.82
C ALA A 96 -4.55 -21.20 -3.76
N VAL A 97 -5.09 -22.26 -3.16
CA VAL A 97 -6.53 -22.48 -3.00
C VAL A 97 -6.96 -22.18 -1.57
N GLN A 98 -7.95 -21.30 -1.39
CA GLN A 98 -8.53 -21.00 -0.08
C GLN A 98 -9.14 -22.26 0.55
N GLY A 99 -8.89 -22.47 1.84
CA GLY A 99 -9.33 -23.66 2.59
C GLY A 99 -8.42 -24.88 2.40
N THR A 100 -7.50 -24.86 1.43
CA THR A 100 -6.46 -25.89 1.26
C THR A 100 -5.10 -25.35 1.65
N ASN A 101 -4.66 -24.26 1.03
CA ASN A 101 -3.32 -23.69 1.25
C ASN A 101 -3.32 -22.49 2.22
N TYR A 102 -4.45 -21.79 2.38
CA TYR A 102 -4.59 -20.66 3.31
C TYR A 102 -6.04 -20.50 3.79
N SER A 103 -6.22 -19.81 4.92
CA SER A 103 -7.54 -19.52 5.52
C SER A 103 -7.96 -18.04 5.41
N SER A 104 -7.00 -17.13 5.23
CA SER A 104 -7.18 -15.70 5.01
C SER A 104 -6.18 -15.23 3.95
N PRO A 105 -6.53 -14.30 3.04
CA PRO A 105 -7.81 -13.59 2.89
C PRO A 105 -9.02 -14.48 2.56
N LEU A 106 -10.25 -13.99 2.75
CA LEU A 106 -11.45 -14.75 2.40
C LEU A 106 -11.74 -14.70 0.89
N GLY A 107 -12.38 -15.75 0.37
CA GLY A 107 -12.90 -15.75 -1.00
C GLY A 107 -13.95 -14.66 -1.22
N GLY A 108 -13.97 -14.10 -2.42
CA GLY A 108 -14.84 -12.97 -2.77
C GLY A 108 -14.19 -11.62 -2.49
N THR A 109 -14.90 -10.54 -2.83
CA THR A 109 -14.44 -9.17 -2.54
C THR A 109 -14.61 -8.85 -1.06
N GLN A 110 -13.56 -8.29 -0.47
CA GLN A 110 -13.51 -7.85 0.93
C GLN A 110 -13.29 -6.34 0.98
N THR A 111 -13.55 -5.72 2.13
CA THR A 111 -13.43 -4.27 2.31
C THR A 111 -12.69 -3.93 3.59
N VAL A 112 -11.75 -3.00 3.51
CA VAL A 112 -11.16 -2.32 4.68
C VAL A 112 -11.64 -0.88 4.74
N THR A 113 -11.74 -0.32 5.93
CA THR A 113 -12.15 1.08 6.14
C THR A 113 -11.03 1.85 6.83
N PHE A 114 -10.51 2.87 6.16
CA PHE A 114 -9.59 3.83 6.75
C PHE A 114 -10.38 4.90 7.50
N THR A 115 -10.04 5.11 8.76
CA THR A 115 -10.52 6.25 9.56
C THR A 115 -9.54 7.42 9.48
N PRO A 116 -9.94 8.65 9.84
CA PRO A 116 -9.04 9.81 9.82
C PRO A 116 -7.75 9.54 10.61
N GLY A 117 -6.60 9.90 10.02
CA GLY A 117 -5.28 9.69 10.58
C GLY A 117 -4.60 8.37 10.19
N VAL A 118 -5.36 7.35 9.76
CA VAL A 118 -4.79 6.03 9.37
C VAL A 118 -4.38 6.05 7.91
N THR A 119 -3.17 5.60 7.55
CA THR A 119 -2.69 5.57 6.14
C THR A 119 -2.35 4.18 5.62
N ALA A 120 -2.29 3.18 6.50
CA ALA A 120 -2.03 1.78 6.12
C ALA A 120 -2.93 0.84 6.93
N ILE A 121 -3.38 -0.24 6.30
CA ILE A 121 -4.10 -1.37 6.93
C ILE A 121 -3.51 -2.67 6.41
N GLU A 122 -3.07 -3.53 7.33
CA GLU A 122 -2.56 -4.86 7.01
C GLU A 122 -3.71 -5.86 6.77
N VAL A 123 -3.52 -6.75 5.80
CA VAL A 123 -4.35 -7.90 5.50
C VAL A 123 -3.47 -9.14 5.62
N THR A 124 -3.76 -9.98 6.62
CA THR A 124 -2.97 -11.18 6.90
C THR A 124 -3.25 -12.30 5.90
N VAL A 125 -2.18 -12.90 5.40
CA VAL A 125 -2.18 -14.19 4.70
C VAL A 125 -1.89 -15.29 5.71
N THR A 126 -2.90 -16.10 6.03
CA THR A 126 -2.77 -17.16 7.04
C THR A 126 -2.64 -18.52 6.34
N PRO A 127 -1.44 -19.09 6.22
CA PRO A 127 -1.24 -20.36 5.53
C PRO A 127 -1.84 -21.53 6.32
N ILE A 128 -2.06 -22.64 5.63
CA ILE A 128 -2.45 -23.93 6.19
C ILE A 128 -1.33 -24.93 5.89
N ASP A 129 -0.83 -25.60 6.93
CA ASP A 129 0.01 -26.80 6.76
C ASP A 129 -0.89 -28.03 6.61
N ASP A 130 -1.06 -28.47 5.38
CA ASP A 130 -1.83 -29.65 5.00
C ASP A 130 -0.98 -30.93 4.94
N ASN A 131 0.30 -30.87 5.34
CA ASN A 131 1.30 -31.91 5.23
C ASN A 131 1.57 -32.40 3.79
N GLN A 132 1.11 -31.70 2.75
CA GLN A 132 1.38 -32.04 1.36
C GLN A 132 2.56 -31.24 0.78
N ALA A 133 3.18 -31.81 -0.25
CA ALA A 133 4.31 -31.22 -0.96
C ALA A 133 3.86 -30.65 -2.29
N ASP A 134 3.45 -29.39 -2.26
CA ASP A 134 2.90 -28.68 -3.42
C ASP A 134 3.90 -27.66 -3.97
N GLY A 135 5.02 -27.47 -3.28
CA GLY A 135 5.94 -26.36 -3.55
C GLY A 135 5.36 -25.01 -3.14
N ASN A 136 6.00 -23.94 -3.60
CA ASN A 136 5.53 -22.58 -3.33
C ASN A 136 4.23 -22.29 -4.09
N GLN A 137 3.30 -21.64 -3.42
CA GLN A 137 1.99 -21.25 -3.97
C GLN A 137 1.78 -19.75 -3.79
N THR A 138 1.00 -19.10 -4.64
CA THR A 138 0.79 -17.64 -4.58
C THR A 138 -0.63 -17.25 -4.23
N VAL A 139 -0.79 -16.23 -3.39
CA VAL A 139 -2.02 -15.46 -3.21
C VAL A 139 -1.82 -14.11 -3.88
N ILE A 140 -2.77 -13.65 -4.68
CA ILE A 140 -2.71 -12.39 -5.41
C ILE A 140 -3.94 -11.56 -5.07
N GLU A 141 -3.71 -10.35 -4.56
CA GLU A 141 -4.75 -9.40 -4.19
C GLU A 141 -4.64 -8.12 -5.01
N ALA A 142 -5.79 -7.59 -5.42
CA ALA A 142 -5.90 -6.34 -6.15
C ALA A 142 -6.97 -5.46 -5.52
N LEU A 143 -6.77 -4.14 -5.53
CA LEU A 143 -7.84 -3.22 -5.19
C LEU A 143 -8.88 -3.21 -6.32
N THR A 144 -10.14 -3.39 -5.97
CA THR A 144 -11.24 -3.52 -6.95
C THR A 144 -12.28 -2.40 -6.85
N GLY A 145 -12.23 -1.60 -5.79
CA GLY A 145 -13.12 -0.45 -5.66
C GLY A 145 -12.79 0.46 -4.49
N LEU A 146 -13.39 1.64 -4.52
CA LEU A 146 -13.36 2.63 -3.46
C LEU A 146 -14.80 3.05 -3.16
N SER A 147 -15.10 3.38 -1.90
CA SER A 147 -16.34 4.12 -1.58
C SER A 147 -16.43 5.38 -2.43
N SER A 148 -17.64 5.87 -2.72
CA SER A 148 -17.95 6.96 -3.66
C SER A 148 -17.29 8.33 -3.42
N ASN A 149 -16.36 8.44 -2.47
CA ASN A 149 -15.50 9.61 -2.30
C ASN A 149 -14.58 9.75 -3.52
N GLN A 150 -14.97 10.63 -4.45
CA GLN A 150 -14.29 10.87 -5.74
C GLN A 150 -12.82 11.32 -5.61
N ARG A 151 -12.37 11.66 -4.39
CA ARG A 151 -11.00 12.11 -4.09
C ARG A 151 -9.94 11.04 -4.34
N TYR A 152 -10.28 9.76 -4.22
CA TYR A 152 -9.31 8.69 -4.33
C TYR A 152 -9.42 7.95 -5.66
N THR A 153 -8.26 7.60 -6.20
CA THR A 153 -8.11 6.69 -7.34
C THR A 153 -7.30 5.48 -6.93
N ILE A 154 -7.57 4.32 -7.55
CA ILE A 154 -6.73 3.14 -7.37
C ILE A 154 -5.47 3.31 -8.21
N SER A 155 -4.32 2.98 -7.63
CA SER A 155 -3.02 3.03 -8.28
C SER A 155 -2.22 1.76 -7.99
N GLY A 156 -1.23 1.47 -8.86
CA GLY A 156 -0.37 0.31 -8.72
C GLY A 156 -0.97 -1.00 -9.24
N PRO A 157 -0.13 -2.04 -9.36
CA PRO A 157 -0.58 -3.36 -9.79
C PRO A 157 -1.22 -4.15 -8.64
N ALA A 158 -1.74 -5.34 -8.95
CA ALA A 158 -2.02 -6.35 -7.94
C ALA A 158 -0.74 -6.72 -7.16
N ALA A 159 -0.89 -7.05 -5.88
CA ALA A 159 0.18 -7.54 -5.03
C ALA A 159 0.19 -9.06 -5.00
N THR A 160 1.38 -9.68 -4.87
CA THR A 160 1.56 -11.14 -4.81
C THR A 160 2.31 -11.53 -3.55
N ASP A 161 1.67 -12.33 -2.71
CA ASP A 161 2.27 -13.00 -1.56
C ASP A 161 2.53 -14.47 -1.93
N THR A 162 3.71 -14.98 -1.59
CA THR A 162 4.07 -16.38 -1.80
C THR A 162 3.98 -17.14 -0.49
N ILE A 163 3.11 -18.14 -0.44
CA ILE A 163 3.12 -19.17 0.60
C ILE A 163 4.29 -20.11 0.31
N GLN A 164 5.33 -20.00 1.13
CA GLN A 164 6.57 -20.73 0.96
C GLN A 164 6.52 -22.13 1.59
N GLU A 165 7.10 -23.09 0.86
CA GLU A 165 7.35 -24.44 1.33
C GLU A 165 8.86 -24.69 1.37
N ILE A 166 9.45 -24.51 2.56
CA ILE A 166 10.90 -24.56 2.77
C ILE A 166 11.29 -25.93 3.30
N ARG A 167 11.48 -26.91 2.40
CA ARG A 167 11.99 -28.24 2.80
C ARG A 167 13.51 -28.24 2.90
N PRO A 168 14.09 -28.88 3.93
CA PRO A 168 15.53 -29.19 3.91
C PRO A 168 15.84 -30.01 2.66
N ARG A 169 16.93 -29.65 1.95
CA ARG A 169 17.38 -30.43 0.79
C ARG A 169 17.53 -31.90 1.21
N PRO A 170 17.01 -32.88 0.44
CA PRO A 170 17.29 -34.28 0.70
C PRO A 170 18.80 -34.51 0.52
N GLY A 171 19.58 -34.61 1.61
CA GLY A 171 21.02 -34.83 1.49
C GLY A 171 21.91 -34.57 2.71
N SER A 172 21.48 -33.85 3.73
CA SER A 172 22.29 -33.68 4.96
C SER A 172 22.12 -34.86 5.93
N ARG A 173 22.33 -36.08 5.43
CA ARG A 173 22.56 -37.24 6.32
C ARG A 173 23.98 -37.12 6.87
N PRO A 174 24.20 -37.11 8.20
CA PRO A 174 25.54 -37.15 8.75
C PRO A 174 26.24 -38.40 8.22
N THR A 175 27.37 -38.23 7.53
CA THR A 175 28.27 -39.32 7.19
C THR A 175 28.74 -39.93 8.51
N ARG A 176 28.14 -41.06 8.91
CA ARG A 176 28.73 -41.90 9.97
C ARG A 176 30.07 -42.39 9.42
N THR A 177 31.16 -41.87 9.96
CA THR A 177 32.50 -42.44 9.78
C THR A 177 32.45 -43.91 10.20
N PRO A 178 32.85 -44.88 9.36
CA PRO A 178 33.01 -46.25 9.83
C PRO A 178 34.16 -46.25 10.82
N SER A 179 33.93 -46.68 12.05
CA SER A 179 35.01 -47.05 12.95
C SER A 179 35.69 -48.28 12.36
N SER A 180 36.90 -48.15 11.82
CA SER A 180 37.75 -49.29 11.59
C SER A 180 38.17 -49.85 12.96
N SER A 181 37.64 -51.02 13.31
CA SER A 181 38.16 -51.81 14.41
C SER A 181 39.55 -52.35 14.01
N GLY A 182 40.59 -51.68 14.52
CA GLY A 182 41.96 -52.19 14.46
C GLY A 182 42.06 -53.46 15.28
N ARG A 183 42.21 -54.60 14.62
CA ARG A 183 42.64 -55.86 15.22
C ARG A 183 44.17 -55.81 15.34
N ALA A 184 44.69 -55.54 16.54
CA ALA A 184 46.09 -55.78 16.87
C ALA A 184 46.30 -57.30 17.01
N GLY A 185 47.42 -57.77 16.46
CA GLY A 185 47.90 -59.14 16.62
C GLY A 185 48.57 -59.40 17.96
#